data_AF-A0A8D0DEX3-F1
#
_entry.id   AF-A0A8D0DEX3-F1
#
_cell.length_a   1.000
_cell.length_b   1.000
_cell.length_c   1.000
_cell.angle_alpha   90.00
_cell.angle_beta   90.00
_cell.angle_gamma   90.00
#
_symmetry.space_group_name_H-M   'P 1'
#
loop_
_entity.id
_entity.type
_entity.pdbx_description
1 polymer ?
#
loop_
_entity_poly.entity_id
_entity_poly.type
_entity_poly.pdbx_seq_one_letter_code
_entity_poly.pdbx_strand_id
1 'polypeptide(L)'
;GIVEESVTGIYRLYQLSKAGKLCIPAMTLTTRSPYWTGNELKRTTDIMFGGKQVVVCGYGEVSEKKECSHIGCCYIVTEVDPICAVQACMDDMVITCTGNKNVVEREHLDRMKSGCIVCNMGHCSTEIDLLSLRTAELRWKRVRPKVDHVIWPDGKRIVLLAEGRLLNLSCSTVPLFVLSITATTQALALIELYSAPEGRYKQDVYLLPKKMGSPQLGLLLVH
;
A
#
# COMPACT_ATOMS: atom_id res chain seq x y z
N GLY A 1 24.07 -0.43 10.38
CA GLY A 1 22.85 -1.26 10.56
C GLY A 1 21.85 -0.95 9.46
N ILE A 2 20.69 -1.59 9.49
CA ILE A 2 19.58 -1.35 8.56
C ILE A 2 18.59 -0.41 9.24
N VAL A 3 18.01 0.53 8.50
CA VAL A 3 16.83 1.30 8.94
C VAL A 3 15.70 0.99 7.99
N GLU A 4 14.60 0.44 8.51
CA GLU A 4 13.46 0.01 7.73
C GLU A 4 12.19 0.73 8.18
N GLU A 5 11.44 1.20 7.19
CA GLU A 5 10.23 2.01 7.37
C GLU A 5 8.98 1.25 6.96
N SER A 6 9.07 0.37 5.97
CA SER A 6 7.90 -0.34 5.46
C SER A 6 7.47 -1.46 6.40
N VAL A 7 6.17 -1.58 6.67
CA VAL A 7 5.60 -2.66 7.50
C VAL A 7 5.98 -4.05 6.94
N THR A 8 6.00 -4.19 5.62
CA THR A 8 6.42 -5.43 4.94
C THR A 8 7.91 -5.74 5.14
N GLY A 9 8.78 -4.72 5.11
CA GLY A 9 10.20 -4.87 5.36
C GLY A 9 10.49 -5.20 6.82
N ILE A 10 9.79 -4.53 7.75
CA ILE A 10 9.84 -4.81 9.18
C ILE A 10 9.48 -6.27 9.45
N TYR A 11 8.40 -6.76 8.84
CA TYR A 11 7.99 -8.16 8.97
C TYR A 11 9.07 -9.14 8.50
N ARG A 12 9.75 -8.85 7.37
CA ARG A 12 10.88 -9.67 6.88
C ARG A 12 12.08 -9.63 7.83
N LEU A 13 12.39 -8.47 8.40
CA LEU A 13 13.46 -8.34 9.40
C LEU A 13 13.17 -9.17 10.65
N TYR A 14 11.92 -9.16 11.13
CA TYR A 14 11.52 -10.03 12.24
C TYR A 14 11.64 -11.52 11.90
N GLN A 15 11.30 -11.92 10.66
CA GLN A 15 11.50 -13.30 10.21
C GLN A 15 12.99 -13.68 10.20
N LEU A 16 13.87 -12.78 9.72
CA LEU A 16 15.32 -13.00 9.70
C LEU A 16 15.93 -13.05 11.10
N SER A 17 15.49 -12.18 12.01
CA SER A 17 15.91 -12.19 13.42
C SER A 17 15.50 -13.50 14.10
N LYS A 18 14.22 -13.92 13.97
CA LYS A 18 13.73 -15.19 14.51
C LYS A 18 14.46 -16.42 13.95
N ALA A 19 14.87 -16.36 12.68
CA ALA A 19 15.65 -17.42 12.05
C ALA A 19 17.15 -17.38 12.37
N GLY A 20 17.63 -16.39 13.14
CA GLY A 20 19.05 -16.20 13.45
C GLY A 20 19.91 -15.87 12.23
N LYS A 21 19.30 -15.41 11.13
CA LYS A 21 20.00 -15.08 9.86
C LYS A 21 20.32 -13.59 9.72
N LEU A 22 19.96 -12.78 10.71
CA LEU A 22 20.19 -11.34 10.67
C LEU A 22 21.66 -11.04 10.99
N CYS A 23 22.43 -10.59 9.99
CA CYS A 23 23.88 -10.37 10.17
C CYS A 23 24.24 -9.05 10.87
N ILE A 24 23.33 -8.07 10.84
CA ILE A 24 23.57 -6.69 11.30
C ILE A 24 22.35 -6.14 12.05
N PRO A 25 22.52 -5.22 13.02
CA PRO A 25 21.41 -4.61 13.73
C PRO A 25 20.47 -3.87 12.78
N ALA A 26 19.17 -3.98 13.03
CA ALA A 26 18.14 -3.26 12.28
C ALA A 26 17.31 -2.36 13.21
N MET A 27 16.97 -1.17 12.75
CA MET A 27 16.02 -0.26 13.42
C MET A 27 14.76 -0.11 12.59
N THR A 28 13.62 -0.19 13.26
CA THR A 28 12.30 -0.02 12.67
C THR A 28 11.73 1.33 13.05
N LEU A 29 11.21 2.04 12.06
CA LEU A 29 10.48 3.27 12.25
C LEU A 29 8.99 2.95 12.20
N THR A 30 8.25 3.37 13.23
CA THR A 30 6.79 3.37 13.18
C THR A 30 6.34 4.73 12.69
N THR A 31 6.60 5.04 11.42
CA THR A 31 5.90 6.15 10.76
C THR A 31 4.51 5.64 10.41
N ARG A 32 3.48 6.33 10.88
CA ARG A 32 2.12 6.09 10.39
C ARG A 32 2.17 6.16 8.87
N SER A 33 1.64 5.13 8.21
CA SER A 33 1.64 5.02 6.75
C SER A 33 1.05 6.29 6.11
N PRO A 34 1.49 6.68 4.89
CA PRO A 34 1.03 7.89 4.26
C PRO A 34 -0.49 7.85 4.06
N TYR A 35 -1.15 8.84 4.67
CA TYR A 35 -2.59 9.08 4.62
C TYR A 35 -3.15 8.90 3.21
N TRP A 36 -4.12 8.00 3.03
CA TRP A 36 -4.90 7.94 1.81
C TRP A 36 -5.98 9.02 1.86
N THR A 37 -6.02 9.89 0.86
CA THR A 37 -6.98 11.01 0.82
C THR A 37 -8.08 10.82 -0.22
N GLY A 38 -7.98 9.78 -1.05
CA GLY A 38 -8.88 9.54 -2.18
C GLY A 38 -8.64 10.47 -3.37
N ASN A 39 -7.81 11.50 -3.20
CA ASN A 39 -7.51 12.46 -4.26
C ASN A 39 -6.64 11.84 -5.36
N GLU A 40 -5.83 10.84 -5.01
CA GLU A 40 -4.98 10.08 -5.92
C GLU A 40 -5.83 9.35 -6.96
N LEU A 41 -6.94 8.77 -6.51
CA LEU A 41 -7.90 8.07 -7.36
C LEU A 41 -8.67 9.03 -8.27
N LYS A 42 -9.11 10.18 -7.73
CA LYS A 42 -9.77 11.24 -8.50
C LYS A 42 -8.88 11.77 -9.62
N ARG A 43 -7.62 12.07 -9.33
CA ARG A 43 -6.65 12.56 -10.34
C ARG A 43 -6.35 11.55 -11.44
N THR A 44 -6.35 10.26 -11.11
CA THR A 44 -5.96 9.21 -12.06
C THR A 44 -7.10 8.85 -13.00
N THR A 45 -8.32 8.78 -12.47
CA THR A 45 -9.46 8.21 -13.19
C THR A 45 -10.46 9.23 -13.68
N ASP A 46 -10.54 10.42 -13.08
CA ASP A 46 -11.58 11.43 -13.33
C ASP A 46 -13.02 10.88 -13.19
N ILE A 47 -13.20 9.78 -12.46
CA ILE A 47 -14.50 9.11 -12.31
C ILE A 47 -15.27 9.68 -11.11
N MET A 48 -16.60 9.78 -11.27
CA MET A 48 -17.48 10.08 -10.15
C MET A 48 -17.58 8.88 -9.22
N PHE A 49 -17.08 9.05 -8.00
CA PHE A 49 -17.06 8.03 -6.96
C PHE A 49 -18.33 8.03 -6.09
N GLY A 50 -19.04 9.16 -6.00
CA GLY A 50 -20.26 9.29 -5.20
C GLY A 50 -21.31 8.25 -5.60
N GLY A 51 -21.78 7.46 -4.63
CA GLY A 51 -22.78 6.40 -4.85
C GLY A 51 -22.25 5.11 -5.48
N LYS A 52 -20.97 5.02 -5.81
CA LYS A 52 -20.33 3.75 -6.24
C LYS A 52 -20.01 2.86 -5.04
N GLN A 53 -20.01 1.56 -5.29
CA GLN A 53 -19.57 0.57 -4.31
C GLN A 53 -18.06 0.31 -4.48
N VAL A 54 -17.33 0.40 -3.37
CA VAL A 54 -15.88 0.22 -3.31
C VAL A 54 -15.56 -0.88 -2.31
N VAL A 55 -14.95 -1.97 -2.78
CA VAL A 55 -14.41 -3.02 -1.93
C VAL A 55 -12.99 -2.65 -1.54
N VAL A 56 -12.70 -2.67 -0.24
CA VAL A 56 -11.36 -2.51 0.30
C VAL A 56 -10.95 -3.82 0.95
N CYS A 57 -9.93 -4.47 0.40
CA CYS A 57 -9.37 -5.72 0.91
C CYS A 57 -8.21 -5.42 1.87
N GLY A 58 -8.44 -5.73 3.15
CA GLY A 58 -7.58 -5.41 4.28
C GLY A 58 -8.15 -4.28 5.13
N TYR A 59 -8.15 -4.44 6.46
CA TYR A 59 -8.49 -3.37 7.40
C TYR A 59 -7.31 -3.06 8.34
N GLY A 60 -6.27 -2.42 7.79
CA GLY A 60 -5.09 -1.96 8.53
C GLY A 60 -5.01 -0.44 8.67
N GLU A 61 -3.83 0.04 9.08
CA GLU A 61 -3.54 1.48 9.21
C GLU A 61 -3.71 2.25 7.89
N VAL A 62 -3.57 1.58 6.74
CA VAL A 62 -3.69 2.16 5.39
C VAL A 62 -5.15 2.35 4.94
N SER A 63 -6.08 1.64 5.57
CA SER A 63 -7.49 1.55 5.16
C SER A 63 -8.45 1.96 6.27
N GLU A 64 -7.94 2.65 7.30
CA GLU A 64 -8.77 3.05 8.44
C GLU A 64 -9.93 3.93 7.95
N LYS A 65 -11.16 3.58 8.36
CA LYS A 65 -12.44 4.10 7.80
C LYS A 65 -12.54 5.62 7.64
N LYS A 66 -11.78 6.40 8.43
CA LYS A 66 -11.78 7.86 8.35
C LYS A 66 -11.40 8.35 6.96
N GLU A 67 -10.41 7.72 6.34
CA GLU A 67 -9.86 8.12 5.05
C GLU A 67 -10.82 7.82 3.89
N CYS A 68 -11.54 6.70 3.96
CA CYS A 68 -12.58 6.32 2.99
C CYS A 68 -13.75 7.31 2.98
N SER A 69 -14.17 7.76 4.17
CA SER A 69 -15.45 8.46 4.34
C SER A 69 -15.59 9.77 3.55
N HIS A 70 -14.49 10.38 3.11
CA HIS A 70 -14.47 11.69 2.45
C HIS A 70 -14.88 11.67 0.96
N ILE A 71 -15.06 10.49 0.35
CA ILE A 71 -15.34 10.38 -1.09
C ILE A 71 -16.83 10.18 -1.41
N GLY A 72 -17.67 9.89 -0.41
CA GLY A 72 -19.12 9.67 -0.62
C GLY A 72 -19.46 8.35 -1.34
N CYS A 73 -18.56 7.37 -1.28
CA CYS A 73 -18.81 5.99 -1.74
C CYS A 73 -19.42 5.14 -0.63
N CYS A 74 -20.07 4.05 -1.03
CA CYS A 74 -20.36 2.95 -0.12
C CYS A 74 -19.13 2.04 -0.06
N TYR A 75 -18.53 1.90 1.12
CA TYR A 75 -17.35 1.07 1.32
C TYR A 75 -17.71 -0.26 1.96
N ILE A 76 -17.25 -1.33 1.32
CA ILE A 76 -17.31 -2.68 1.85
C ILE A 76 -15.88 -3.08 2.18
N VAL A 77 -15.62 -3.22 3.48
CA VAL A 77 -14.29 -3.59 3.98
C VAL A 77 -14.26 -5.09 4.21
N THR A 78 -13.20 -5.71 3.75
CA THR A 78 -12.97 -7.16 3.85
C THR A 78 -11.69 -7.37 4.64
N GLU A 79 -11.71 -8.32 5.56
CA GLU A 79 -10.57 -8.67 6.43
C GLU A 79 -9.98 -10.01 5.98
N VAL A 80 -9.36 -10.78 6.88
CA VAL A 80 -8.60 -12.04 6.67
C VAL A 80 -9.06 -12.97 5.53
N ASP A 81 -10.35 -13.06 5.21
CA ASP A 81 -10.84 -13.84 4.06
C ASP A 81 -11.44 -12.93 2.95
N PRO A 82 -10.60 -12.40 2.04
CA PRO A 82 -11.06 -11.53 0.97
C PRO A 82 -11.91 -12.28 -0.07
N ILE A 83 -11.87 -13.62 -0.10
CA ILE A 83 -12.52 -14.46 -1.13
C ILE A 83 -14.04 -14.33 -1.04
N CYS A 84 -14.63 -14.54 0.15
CA CYS A 84 -16.08 -14.45 0.31
C CYS A 84 -16.62 -13.04 0.03
N ALA A 85 -15.84 -12.00 0.31
CA ALA A 85 -16.29 -10.63 0.17
C ALA A 85 -16.10 -10.07 -1.24
N VAL A 86 -15.01 -10.41 -1.94
CA VAL A 86 -14.85 -10.10 -3.37
C VAL A 86 -15.82 -10.90 -4.24
N GLN A 87 -16.19 -12.13 -3.83
CA GLN A 87 -17.22 -12.92 -4.50
C GLN A 87 -18.63 -12.39 -4.26
N ALA A 88 -18.92 -11.86 -3.06
CA ALA A 88 -20.23 -11.31 -2.71
C ALA A 88 -20.49 -9.93 -3.33
N CYS A 89 -19.44 -9.18 -3.66
CA CYS A 89 -19.54 -7.80 -4.10
C CYS A 89 -19.02 -7.64 -5.53
N MET A 90 -19.94 -7.77 -6.49
CA MET A 90 -19.71 -7.37 -7.88
C MET A 90 -19.67 -5.85 -7.99
N ASP A 91 -18.62 -5.22 -7.47
CA ASP A 91 -18.59 -3.77 -7.24
C ASP A 91 -17.91 -2.97 -8.35
N ASP A 92 -18.09 -1.65 -8.30
CA ASP A 92 -17.51 -0.72 -9.26
C ASP A 92 -15.98 -0.58 -9.12
N MET A 93 -15.46 -0.84 -7.91
CA MET A 93 -14.06 -0.63 -7.60
C MET A 93 -13.53 -1.58 -6.53
N VAL A 94 -12.28 -2.04 -6.69
CA VAL A 94 -11.56 -2.89 -5.74
C VAL A 94 -10.19 -2.28 -5.42
N ILE A 95 -9.93 -2.13 -4.12
CA ILE A 95 -8.67 -1.62 -3.56
C ILE A 95 -8.06 -2.72 -2.69
N THR A 96 -6.79 -3.05 -2.94
CA THR A 96 -6.03 -4.00 -2.12
C THR A 96 -5.05 -3.24 -1.21
N CYS A 97 -4.99 -3.60 0.07
CA CYS A 97 -4.13 -2.97 1.08
C CYS A 97 -3.70 -3.92 2.19
N THR A 98 -3.60 -5.22 1.87
CA THR A 98 -3.36 -6.28 2.86
C THR A 98 -1.88 -6.46 3.20
N GLY A 99 -0.96 -6.06 2.31
CA GLY A 99 0.45 -6.43 2.36
C GLY A 99 0.70 -7.91 2.03
N ASN A 100 -0.32 -8.67 1.59
CA ASN A 100 -0.26 -10.09 1.30
C ASN A 100 -0.23 -10.38 -0.20
N LYS A 101 0.04 -11.62 -0.59
CA LYS A 101 0.06 -12.07 -1.99
C LYS A 101 -1.29 -12.68 -2.39
N ASN A 102 -1.63 -12.59 -3.67
CA ASN A 102 -2.78 -13.25 -4.29
C ASN A 102 -4.12 -12.90 -3.62
N VAL A 103 -4.31 -11.62 -3.32
CA VAL A 103 -5.58 -11.13 -2.74
C VAL A 103 -6.64 -11.03 -3.83
N VAL A 104 -6.25 -10.54 -5.00
CA VAL A 104 -7.08 -10.50 -6.21
C VAL A 104 -6.45 -11.39 -7.25
N GLU A 105 -6.99 -12.61 -7.37
CA GLU A 105 -6.57 -13.61 -8.34
C GLU A 105 -7.32 -13.47 -9.67
N ARG A 106 -6.88 -14.22 -10.68
CA ARG A 106 -7.50 -14.27 -12.01
C ARG A 106 -9.00 -14.58 -11.94
N GLU A 107 -9.40 -15.53 -11.09
CA GLU A 107 -10.81 -15.91 -10.94
C GLU A 107 -11.68 -14.76 -10.42
N HIS A 108 -11.13 -13.92 -9.54
CA HIS A 108 -11.82 -12.73 -9.04
C HIS A 108 -12.00 -11.72 -10.17
N LEU A 109 -10.94 -11.46 -10.94
CA LEU A 109 -10.97 -10.56 -12.08
C LEU A 109 -11.96 -11.05 -13.16
N ASP A 110 -12.07 -12.36 -13.37
CA ASP A 110 -13.01 -12.96 -14.32
C ASP A 110 -14.48 -12.76 -13.92
N ARG A 111 -14.78 -12.62 -12.63
CA ARG A 111 -16.15 -12.39 -12.10
C ARG A 111 -16.53 -10.91 -11.96
N MET A 112 -15.57 -9.98 -12.04
CA MET A 112 -15.84 -8.54 -11.91
C MET A 112 -16.75 -7.98 -13.01
N LYS A 113 -17.42 -6.86 -12.74
CA LYS A 113 -18.20 -6.13 -13.75
C LYS A 113 -17.28 -5.49 -14.81
N SER A 114 -17.80 -5.35 -16.03
CA SER A 114 -17.12 -4.57 -17.06
C SER A 114 -17.05 -3.10 -16.66
N GLY A 115 -15.86 -2.51 -16.74
CA GLY A 115 -15.56 -1.16 -16.26
C GLY A 115 -15.13 -1.09 -14.79
N CYS A 116 -15.01 -2.22 -14.08
CA CYS A 116 -14.51 -2.24 -12.71
C CYS A 116 -13.07 -1.68 -12.65
N ILE A 117 -12.81 -0.86 -11.63
CA ILE A 117 -11.49 -0.26 -11.38
C ILE A 117 -10.76 -1.11 -10.34
N VAL A 118 -9.55 -1.55 -10.66
CA VAL A 118 -8.72 -2.34 -9.75
C VAL A 118 -7.43 -1.60 -9.46
N CYS A 119 -7.10 -1.42 -8.18
CA CYS A 119 -5.86 -0.80 -7.77
C CYS A 119 -5.27 -1.42 -6.50
N ASN A 120 -3.97 -1.22 -6.33
CA ASN A 120 -3.22 -1.64 -5.17
C ASN A 120 -2.68 -0.44 -4.40
N MET A 121 -2.96 -0.41 -3.11
CA MET A 121 -2.43 0.55 -2.13
C MET A 121 -1.43 -0.10 -1.18
N GLY A 122 -1.25 -1.42 -1.23
CA GLY A 122 -0.24 -2.12 -0.48
C GLY A 122 1.15 -2.09 -1.11
N HIS A 123 2.15 -2.35 -0.27
CA HIS A 123 3.56 -2.16 -0.60
C HIS A 123 4.06 -3.09 -1.73
N CYS A 124 3.48 -4.28 -1.87
CA CYS A 124 3.89 -5.26 -2.87
C CYS A 124 2.89 -5.33 -4.02
N SER A 125 3.38 -5.35 -5.26
CA SER A 125 2.52 -5.52 -6.45
C SER A 125 1.91 -6.92 -6.58
N THR A 126 2.29 -7.85 -5.70
CA THR A 126 1.81 -9.24 -5.69
C THR A 126 0.43 -9.41 -5.06
N GLU A 127 -0.20 -8.34 -4.55
CA GLU A 127 -1.59 -8.43 -4.07
C GLU A 127 -2.55 -8.74 -5.21
N ILE A 128 -2.23 -8.27 -6.42
CA ILE A 128 -2.99 -8.52 -7.64
C ILE A 128 -2.17 -9.49 -8.50
N ASP A 129 -2.82 -10.54 -8.98
CA ASP A 129 -2.19 -11.50 -9.88
C ASP A 129 -2.10 -10.95 -11.31
N LEU A 130 -1.04 -10.19 -11.56
CA LEU A 130 -0.73 -9.60 -12.86
C LEU A 130 -0.17 -10.62 -13.85
N LEU A 131 0.46 -11.70 -13.36
CA LEU A 131 1.10 -12.69 -14.22
C LEU A 131 0.05 -13.46 -15.00
N SER A 132 -1.03 -13.86 -14.33
CA SER A 132 -2.16 -14.53 -14.97
C SER A 132 -2.95 -13.63 -15.94
N LEU A 133 -2.72 -12.32 -15.92
CA LEU A 133 -3.30 -11.38 -16.89
C LEU A 133 -2.44 -11.18 -18.16
N ARG A 134 -1.19 -11.68 -18.18
CA ARG A 134 -0.29 -11.57 -19.34
C ARG A 134 -0.44 -12.77 -20.27
N THR A 135 -1.68 -13.05 -20.68
CA THR A 135 -2.02 -14.11 -21.64
C THR A 135 -2.28 -13.53 -23.03
N ALA A 136 -2.15 -14.36 -24.07
CA ALA A 136 -2.39 -13.96 -25.45
C ALA A 136 -3.87 -13.60 -25.74
N GLU A 137 -4.78 -14.13 -24.93
CA GLU A 137 -6.22 -13.90 -25.04
C GLU A 137 -6.65 -12.51 -24.54
N LEU A 138 -5.89 -11.96 -23.60
CA LEU A 138 -6.22 -10.68 -22.97
C LEU A 138 -5.52 -9.54 -23.71
N ARG A 139 -6.33 -8.63 -24.22
CA ARG A 139 -5.80 -7.45 -24.90
C ARG A 139 -5.54 -6.34 -23.88
N TRP A 140 -4.28 -5.95 -23.76
CA TRP A 140 -3.88 -4.79 -22.98
C TRP A 140 -3.91 -3.54 -23.84
N LYS A 141 -4.63 -2.51 -23.38
CA LYS A 141 -4.68 -1.20 -24.02
C LYS A 141 -4.37 -0.12 -23.00
N ARG A 142 -3.22 0.52 -23.14
CA ARG A 142 -2.89 1.71 -22.34
C ARG A 142 -3.76 2.88 -22.78
N VAL A 143 -4.56 3.42 -21.87
CA VAL A 143 -5.45 4.57 -22.14
C VAL A 143 -4.77 5.87 -21.77
N ARG A 144 -4.07 5.88 -20.63
CA ARG A 144 -3.28 7.01 -20.13
C ARG A 144 -2.04 6.48 -19.40
N PRO A 145 -1.05 7.32 -19.07
CA PRO A 145 0.02 6.92 -18.18
C PRO A 145 -0.57 6.33 -16.88
N LYS A 146 -0.13 5.12 -16.50
CA LYS A 146 -0.60 4.40 -15.30
C LYS A 146 -2.07 3.96 -15.32
N VAL A 147 -2.75 4.04 -16.46
CA VAL A 147 -4.13 3.53 -16.61
C VAL A 147 -4.18 2.61 -17.82
N ASP A 148 -4.35 1.33 -17.55
CA ASP A 148 -4.37 0.28 -18.55
C ASP A 148 -5.74 -0.41 -18.53
N HIS A 149 -6.32 -0.62 -19.71
CA HIS A 149 -7.49 -1.47 -19.87
C HIS A 149 -7.03 -2.88 -20.20
N VAL A 150 -7.47 -3.84 -19.39
CA VAL A 150 -7.38 -5.27 -19.70
C VAL A 150 -8.71 -5.68 -20.29
N ILE A 151 -8.71 -6.18 -21.52
CA ILE A 151 -9.91 -6.48 -22.30
C ILE A 151 -9.97 -8.00 -22.52
N TRP A 152 -11.09 -8.60 -22.13
CA TRP A 152 -11.38 -10.01 -22.31
C TRP A 152 -11.92 -10.30 -23.71
N PRO A 153 -11.85 -11.57 -24.18
CA PRO A 153 -12.38 -11.97 -25.49
C PRO A 153 -13.88 -11.70 -25.67
N ASP A 154 -14.65 -11.73 -24.58
CA ASP A 154 -16.08 -11.44 -24.54
C ASP A 154 -16.41 -9.94 -24.61
N GLY A 155 -15.40 -9.07 -24.64
CA GLY A 155 -15.55 -7.61 -24.67
C GLY A 155 -15.62 -6.96 -23.28
N LYS A 156 -15.59 -7.72 -22.19
CA LYS A 156 -15.45 -7.18 -20.83
C LYS A 156 -14.13 -6.43 -20.70
N ARG A 157 -14.15 -5.30 -20.00
CA ARG A 157 -12.95 -4.49 -19.73
C ARG A 157 -12.75 -4.28 -18.24
N ILE A 158 -11.52 -4.32 -17.76
CA ILE A 158 -11.15 -3.90 -16.41
C ILE A 158 -10.16 -2.75 -16.52
N VAL A 159 -10.35 -1.72 -15.68
CA VAL A 159 -9.45 -0.58 -15.58
C VAL A 159 -8.43 -0.89 -14.49
N LEU A 160 -7.20 -1.21 -14.89
CA LEU A 160 -6.11 -1.47 -13.97
C LEU A 160 -5.27 -0.21 -13.78
N LEU A 161 -5.07 0.19 -12.52
CA LEU A 161 -4.25 1.34 -12.19
C LEU A 161 -2.81 0.92 -11.84
N ALA A 162 -1.85 1.72 -12.31
CA ALA A 162 -0.41 1.61 -12.07
C ALA A 162 0.19 0.21 -12.30
N GLU A 163 -0.42 -0.61 -13.16
CA GLU A 163 -0.06 -2.02 -13.36
C GLU A 163 0.03 -2.78 -12.02
N GLY A 164 -0.90 -2.53 -11.09
CA GLY A 164 -0.96 -3.18 -9.78
C GLY A 164 0.12 -2.77 -8.78
N ARG A 165 0.91 -1.74 -9.08
CA ARG A 165 1.86 -1.13 -8.13
C ARG A 165 1.15 -0.14 -7.20
N LEU A 166 1.84 0.23 -6.12
CA LEU A 166 1.34 1.17 -5.12
C LEU A 166 0.90 2.49 -5.78
N LEU A 167 -0.42 2.74 -5.74
CA LEU A 167 -1.04 3.84 -6.48
C LEU A 167 -0.60 5.20 -5.96
N ASN A 168 -0.48 5.36 -4.64
CA ASN A 168 -0.16 6.65 -4.01
C ASN A 168 1.16 7.26 -4.53
N LEU A 169 2.19 6.43 -4.73
CA LEU A 169 3.47 6.88 -5.29
C LEU A 169 3.48 6.91 -6.82
N SER A 170 2.66 6.08 -7.47
CA SER A 170 2.67 5.95 -8.93
C SER A 170 1.85 7.02 -9.62
N CYS A 171 0.80 7.52 -8.96
CA CYS A 171 -0.21 8.38 -9.56
C CYS A 171 -0.44 9.70 -8.79
N SER A 172 0.22 9.88 -7.64
CA SER A 172 0.16 11.12 -6.88
C SER A 172 1.50 11.42 -6.22
N THR A 173 1.61 12.62 -5.68
CA THR A 173 2.71 13.06 -4.83
C THR A 173 2.27 12.97 -3.38
N VAL A 174 3.03 12.24 -2.57
CA VAL A 174 2.89 12.29 -1.11
C VAL A 174 3.25 13.72 -0.66
N PRO A 175 2.48 14.35 0.24
CA PRO A 175 2.81 15.69 0.72
C PRO A 175 4.24 15.77 1.25
N LEU A 176 4.98 16.81 0.82
CA LEU A 176 6.39 17.00 1.18
C LEU A 176 6.63 17.01 2.70
N PHE A 177 5.65 17.46 3.46
CA PHE A 177 5.66 17.45 4.92
C PHE A 177 5.78 16.03 5.50
N VAL A 178 5.00 15.07 4.98
CA VAL A 178 5.06 13.66 5.42
C VAL A 178 6.42 13.07 5.06
N LEU A 179 6.90 13.35 3.84
CA LEU A 179 8.23 12.92 3.41
C LEU A 179 9.35 13.50 4.30
N SER A 180 9.24 14.76 4.72
CA SER A 180 10.22 15.41 5.59
C SER A 180 10.30 14.73 6.94
N ILE A 181 9.18 14.41 7.58
CA ILE A 181 9.15 13.70 8.87
C ILE A 181 9.80 12.32 8.73
N THR A 182 9.46 11.57 7.68
CA THR A 182 10.02 10.24 7.43
C THR A 182 11.53 10.31 7.16
N ALA A 183 11.99 11.26 6.33
CA ALA A 183 13.41 11.42 6.06
C ALA A 183 14.21 11.81 7.32
N THR A 184 13.67 12.71 8.15
CA THR A 184 14.32 13.11 9.41
C THR A 184 14.39 11.95 10.40
N THR A 185 13.33 11.16 10.55
CA THR A 185 13.33 9.99 11.44
C THR A 185 14.30 8.90 10.95
N GLN A 186 14.40 8.67 9.65
CA GLN A 186 15.41 7.78 9.04
C GLN A 186 16.83 8.28 9.29
N ALA A 187 17.10 9.57 9.10
CA ALA A 187 18.41 10.15 9.36
C ALA A 187 18.82 10.00 10.83
N LEU A 188 17.92 10.24 11.78
CA LEU A 188 18.20 10.07 13.21
C LEU A 188 18.48 8.61 13.58
N ALA A 189 17.72 7.65 13.03
CA ALA A 189 17.97 6.23 13.27
C ALA A 189 19.33 5.79 12.71
N LEU A 190 19.73 6.32 11.55
CA LEU A 190 21.06 6.08 10.99
C LEU A 190 22.17 6.68 11.86
N ILE A 191 22.00 7.92 12.34
CA ILE A 191 22.96 8.58 13.23
C ILE A 191 23.11 7.79 14.54
N GLU A 192 22.01 7.31 15.12
CA GLU A 192 22.00 6.48 16.33
C GLU A 192 22.73 5.16 16.10
N LEU A 193 22.46 4.47 14.99
CA LEU A 193 23.16 3.22 14.64
C LEU A 193 24.65 3.44 14.37
N TYR A 194 25.02 4.58 13.79
CA TYR A 194 26.41 4.90 13.45
C TYR A 194 27.22 5.36 14.68
N SER A 195 26.61 6.17 15.54
CA SER A 195 27.26 6.74 16.73
C SER A 195 27.21 5.82 17.95
N ALA A 196 26.50 4.68 17.86
CA ALA A 196 26.39 3.74 18.95
C ALA A 196 27.73 3.07 19.27
N PRO A 197 28.09 2.95 20.56
CA PRO A 197 29.26 2.19 20.96
C PRO A 197 29.13 0.72 20.56
N GLU A 198 30.27 0.09 20.29
CA GLU A 198 30.32 -1.33 19.94
C GLU A 198 29.61 -2.18 21.00
N GLY A 199 28.75 -3.10 20.55
CA GLY A 199 27.98 -3.99 21.42
C GLY A 199 26.66 -3.43 21.96
N ARG A 200 26.33 -2.14 21.75
CA ARG A 200 25.02 -1.57 22.14
C ARG A 200 23.85 -2.22 21.40
N TYR A 201 24.00 -2.43 20.10
CA TYR A 201 22.99 -3.08 19.26
C TYR A 201 23.51 -4.43 18.79
N LYS A 202 22.77 -5.50 19.12
CA LYS A 202 23.03 -6.86 18.66
C LYS A 202 22.35 -7.11 17.31
N GLN A 203 22.51 -8.31 16.78
CA GLN A 203 21.84 -8.78 15.57
C GLN A 203 20.33 -9.00 15.79
N ASP A 204 19.62 -7.92 16.13
CA ASP A 204 18.18 -7.93 16.38
C ASP A 204 17.52 -6.65 15.85
N VAL A 205 16.20 -6.62 15.94
CA VAL A 205 15.32 -5.56 15.46
C VAL A 205 14.94 -4.64 16.62
N TYR A 206 15.30 -3.36 16.51
CA TYR A 206 15.10 -2.35 17.55
C TYR A 206 14.11 -1.27 17.12
N LEU A 207 13.37 -0.72 18.08
CA LEU A 207 12.53 0.46 17.89
C LEU A 207 13.31 1.72 18.28
N LEU A 208 13.13 2.81 17.50
CA LEU A 208 13.73 4.10 17.83
C LEU A 208 13.17 4.60 19.20
N PRO A 209 14.02 5.02 20.15
CA PRO A 209 13.56 5.46 21.47
C PRO A 209 12.62 6.68 21.40
N LYS A 210 11.48 6.61 22.08
CA LYS A 210 10.43 7.67 22.06
C LYS A 210 10.94 9.07 22.41
N LYS A 211 11.99 9.22 23.22
CA LYS A 211 12.60 10.51 23.57
C LYS A 211 13.17 11.29 22.38
N MET A 212 13.51 10.61 21.27
CA MET A 212 13.96 11.26 20.04
C MET A 212 12.83 11.52 19.02
N GLY A 213 11.63 10.96 19.24
CA GLY A 213 10.44 11.23 18.41
C GLY A 213 9.60 12.42 18.90
N SER A 214 9.67 12.76 20.19
CA SER A 214 8.97 13.92 20.76
C SER A 214 9.46 15.31 20.29
N PRO A 215 10.75 15.57 20.01
CA PRO A 215 11.19 16.90 19.56
C PRO A 215 10.70 17.24 18.15
N GLN A 216 10.37 16.23 17.33
CA GLN A 216 9.89 16.43 15.96
C GLN A 216 8.47 17.00 15.93
N LEU A 217 7.63 16.65 16.91
CA LEU A 217 6.34 17.32 17.11
C LEU A 217 6.52 18.80 17.53
N GLY A 218 7.61 19.11 18.24
CA GLY A 218 7.93 20.46 18.70
C GLY A 218 8.55 21.36 17.62
N LEU A 219 9.37 20.81 16.73
CA LEU A 219 9.97 21.56 15.62
C LEU A 219 8.95 21.88 14.51
N LEU A 220 7.92 21.04 14.36
CA LEU A 220 6.87 21.19 13.35
C LEU A 220 5.76 22.19 13.71
N LEU A 221 5.60 22.53 15.00
CA LEU A 221 4.61 23.53 15.44
C LEU A 221 5.02 24.99 15.11
N VAL A 222 6.13 25.18 14.40
CA VAL A 222 6.69 26.49 14.02
C VAL A 222 6.33 26.87 12.56
N HIS A 223 5.57 26.05 11.84
CA HIS A 223 5.09 26.35 10.48
C HIS A 223 3.57 26.27 10.34
#